data_AF-A0A7Z9K1Q0-F1
#
_entry.id   AF-A0A7Z9K1Q0-F1
#
_cell.length_a   1.000
_cell.length_b   1.000
_cell.length_c   1.000
_cell.angle_alpha   90.00
_cell.angle_beta   90.00
_cell.angle_gamma   90.00
#
_symmetry.space_group_name_H-M   'P 1'
#
loop_
_entity.id
_entity.type
_entity.pdbx_description
1 polymer ?
#
loop_
_entity_poly.entity_id
_entity_poly.type
_entity_poly.pdbx_seq_one_letter_code
_entity_poly.pdbx_strand_id
1 'polypeptide(L)' 'LDLSQRETNNFSAEAANIVVQEWQARGLKLLQKPHRQAGFAVLKAPDVPSILVELGFLSNSADVKKLSSTSGR' A
#
# COMPACT_ATOMS: atom_id res chain seq x y z
N LEU A 1 4.23 -24.47 9.33
CA LEU A 1 4.51 -23.05 9.03
C LEU A 1 3.70 -22.50 7.86
N ASP A 2 3.08 -23.33 7.01
CA ASP A 2 2.50 -22.86 5.74
C ASP A 2 1.09 -22.24 5.84
N LEU A 3 0.22 -22.79 6.70
CA LEU A 3 -1.17 -22.31 6.80
C LEU A 3 -1.30 -20.93 7.45
N SER A 4 -0.63 -20.69 8.59
CA SER A 4 -0.70 -19.40 9.28
C SER A 4 -0.11 -18.26 8.44
N GLN A 5 0.99 -18.52 7.74
CA GLN A 5 1.58 -17.52 6.84
C GLN A 5 0.66 -17.23 5.65
N ARG A 6 -0.02 -18.24 5.11
CA ARG A 6 -1.02 -18.05 4.05
C ARG A 6 -2.21 -17.22 4.54
N GLU A 7 -2.70 -17.46 5.75
CA GLU A 7 -3.77 -16.64 6.35
C GLU A 7 -3.32 -15.20 6.56
N THR A 8 -2.13 -14.97 7.11
CA THR A 8 -1.54 -13.63 7.26
C THR A 8 -1.43 -12.89 5.92
N ASN A 9 -1.04 -13.60 4.85
CA ASN A 9 -0.97 -13.03 3.50
C ASN A 9 -2.37 -12.65 2.97
N ASN A 10 -3.39 -13.48 3.24
CA ASN A 10 -4.77 -13.18 2.85
C ASN A 10 -5.29 -11.94 3.59
N PHE A 11 -5.06 -11.83 4.90
CA PHE A 11 -5.43 -10.64 5.67
C PHE A 11 -4.71 -9.38 5.18
N SER A 12 -3.44 -9.51 4.77
CA SER A 12 -2.69 -8.40 4.17
C SER A 12 -3.31 -7.94 2.85
N ALA A 13 -3.72 -8.89 2.00
CA ALA A 13 -4.39 -8.61 0.73
C ALA A 13 -5.77 -7.96 0.94
N GLU A 14 -6.53 -8.40 1.94
CA GLU A 14 -7.81 -7.80 2.31
C GLU A 14 -7.63 -6.37 2.83
N ALA A 15 -6.69 -6.15 3.74
CA ALA A 15 -6.34 -4.82 4.24
C ALA A 15 -5.93 -3.87 3.10
N ALA A 16 -5.12 -4.34 2.15
CA ALA A 16 -4.74 -3.56 0.98
C ALA A 16 -5.97 -3.16 0.13
N ASN A 17 -6.91 -4.08 -0.10
CA ASN A 17 -8.13 -3.80 -0.86
C ASN A 17 -9.03 -2.76 -0.16
N ILE A 18 -9.19 -2.87 1.16
CA ILE A 18 -9.96 -1.90 1.96
C ILE A 18 -9.36 -0.50 1.83
N VAL A 19 -8.04 -0.37 1.98
CA VAL A 19 -7.34 0.92 1.86
C VAL A 19 -7.54 1.53 0.45
N VAL A 20 -7.42 0.71 -0.60
CA VAL A 20 -7.64 1.16 -1.98
C VAL A 20 -9.06 1.66 -2.19
N GLN A 21 -10.07 0.92 -1.71
CA GLN A 21 -11.47 1.31 -1.84
C GLN A 21 -11.77 2.63 -1.12
N GLU A 22 -11.29 2.77 0.13
CA GLU A 22 -11.45 3.99 0.91
C GLU A 22 -10.81 5.22 0.24
N TRP A 23 -9.62 5.04 -0.34
CA TRP A 23 -8.94 6.14 -1.04
C TRP A 23 -9.60 6.51 -2.36
N GLN A 24 -10.10 5.53 -3.11
CA GLN A 24 -10.91 5.80 -4.30
C GLN A 24 -12.19 6.56 -3.96
N ALA A 25 -12.89 6.15 -2.89
CA ALA A 25 -14.10 6.82 -2.42
C ALA A 25 -13.85 8.29 -2.02
N ARG A 26 -12.65 8.59 -1.52
CA ARG A 26 -12.21 9.96 -1.19
C ARG A 26 -11.65 10.74 -2.38
N GLY A 27 -11.64 10.17 -3.58
CA GLY A 27 -11.13 10.81 -4.79
C GLY A 27 -9.60 10.96 -4.83
N LEU A 28 -8.86 10.21 -4.02
CA LEU A 28 -7.40 10.22 -4.06
C LEU A 28 -6.91 9.59 -5.37
N LYS A 29 -5.90 10.21 -5.98
CA LYS A 29 -5.28 9.69 -7.19
C LYS A 29 -4.41 8.48 -6.84
N LEU A 30 -4.78 7.32 -7.36
CA LEU A 30 -4.01 6.08 -7.20
C LEU A 30 -3.22 5.74 -8.48
N LEU A 31 -2.24 4.84 -8.34
CA LEU A 31 -1.59 4.20 -9.48
C LEU A 31 -2.59 3.32 -10.24
N GLN A 32 -2.30 3.05 -11.52
CA GLN A 32 -3.14 2.20 -12.38
C GLN A 32 -3.36 0.80 -11.80
N LYS A 33 -2.37 0.27 -11.08
CA LYS A 33 -2.43 -1.01 -10.35
C LYS A 33 -2.17 -0.74 -8.86
N PRO A 34 -3.20 -0.37 -8.08
CA PRO A 34 -3.03 0.11 -6.72
C PRO A 34 -2.74 -1.01 -5.70
N HIS A 35 -3.13 -2.25 -5.99
CA HIS A 35 -2.75 -3.43 -5.21
C HIS A 35 -1.72 -4.25 -5.99
N ARG A 36 -0.56 -4.48 -5.38
CA ARG A 36 0.58 -5.21 -5.96
C ARG A 36 1.22 -6.09 -4.89
N GLN A 37 1.87 -7.16 -5.32
CA GLN A 37 2.64 -8.05 -4.46
C GLN A 37 4.11 -7.97 -4.84
N ALA A 38 4.98 -8.01 -3.82
CA ALA A 38 6.43 -8.01 -3.98
C ALA A 38 7.11 -8.64 -2.76
N GLY A 39 8.29 -9.23 -2.97
CA GLY A 39 9.04 -9.96 -1.94
C GLY A 39 9.82 -9.10 -0.95
N PHE A 40 9.30 -7.94 -0.53
CA PHE A 40 9.97 -7.05 0.43
C PHE A 40 10.09 -7.70 1.81
N ALA A 41 11.27 -7.59 2.44
CA ALA A 41 11.51 -8.18 3.77
C ALA A 41 10.53 -7.66 4.84
N VAL A 42 10.19 -6.38 4.78
CA VAL A 42 9.23 -5.72 5.69
C VAL A 42 7.79 -6.25 5.58
N LEU A 43 7.47 -7.04 4.55
CA LEU A 43 6.13 -7.62 4.34
C LEU A 43 6.06 -9.12 4.65
N LYS A 44 7.14 -9.72 5.18
CA LYS A 44 7.25 -11.19 5.34
C LYS A 44 6.98 -11.70 6.75
N ALA A 45 6.49 -10.87 7.67
CA ALA A 45 6.14 -11.32 9.01
C ALA A 45 5.07 -12.44 8.91
N PRO A 46 5.32 -13.64 9.47
CA PRO A 46 4.45 -14.80 9.26
C PRO A 46 3.12 -14.72 10.03
N ASP A 47 3.04 -13.88 11.04
CA ASP A 47 1.95 -13.75 12.01
C ASP A 47 1.37 -12.33 12.09
N VAL A 48 1.92 -11.37 11.34
CA VAL A 48 1.48 -9.97 11.33
C VAL A 48 1.11 -9.54 9.90
N PRO A 49 -0.17 -9.24 9.62
CA PRO A 49 -0.57 -8.70 8.33
C PRO A 49 0.11 -7.36 8.08
N SER A 50 0.71 -7.20 6.90
CA SER A 50 1.56 -6.05 6.58
C SER A 50 1.30 -5.58 5.15
N ILE A 51 1.18 -4.25 4.97
CA ILE A 51 1.04 -3.61 3.66
C ILE A 51 2.06 -2.50 3.49
N LEU A 52 2.54 -2.29 2.27
CA LEU A 52 3.38 -1.16 1.91
C LEU A 52 2.55 -0.17 1.10
N VAL A 53 2.55 1.08 1.52
CA VAL A 53 1.88 2.18 0.82
C VAL A 53 2.91 3.00 0.04
N GLU A 54 2.65 3.18 -1.25
CA GLU A 54 3.42 4.07 -2.10
C GLU A 54 2.63 5.37 -2.35
N LEU A 55 3.11 6.49 -1.80
CA LEU A 55 2.43 7.79 -1.88
C LEU A 55 2.82 8.63 -3.11
N GLY A 56 3.93 8.28 -3.78
CA GLY A 56 4.47 8.98 -4.94
C GLY A 56 5.96 8.73 -5.12
N PHE A 57 6.53 9.23 -6.22
CA PHE A 57 7.94 9.01 -6.55
C PHE A 57 8.78 10.27 -6.30
N LEU A 58 9.84 10.17 -5.48
CA LEU A 58 10.78 11.28 -5.30
C LEU A 58 11.57 11.65 -6.57
N SER A 59 11.64 10.73 -7.53
CA SER A 59 12.19 10.99 -8.87
C SER A 59 11.25 11.80 -9.77
N ASN A 60 9.98 11.96 -9.38
CA ASN A 60 8.99 12.75 -10.09
C ASN A 60 8.80 14.10 -9.40
N SER A 61 9.19 15.19 -10.07
CA SER A 61 9.13 16.53 -9.49
C SER A 61 7.71 17.01 -9.14
N ALA A 62 6.68 16.50 -9.83
CA ALA A 62 5.29 16.81 -9.51
C ALA A 62 4.82 16.09 -8.25
N ASP A 63 5.27 14.84 -8.03
CA ASP A 63 4.96 14.10 -6.81
C ASP A 63 5.68 14.69 -5.60
N VAL A 64 6.96 15.09 -5.74
CA VAL A 64 7.70 15.79 -4.67
C VAL A 64 6.96 17.06 -4.23
N LYS A 65 6.52 17.89 -5.18
CA LYS A 65 5.76 19.12 -4.87
C LYS A 65 4.49 18.80 -4.08
N LYS A 66 3.75 17.76 -4.46
CA LYS A 66 2.53 17.34 -3.75
C LYS A 66 2.82 16.83 -2.34
N LEU A 67 3.81 15.94 -2.19
CA LEU A 67 4.23 15.39 -0.90
C LEU A 67 4.75 16.47 0.06
N SER A 68 5.34 17.54 -0.47
CA SER A 68 5.79 18.69 0.32
C SER A 68 4.70 19.73 0.65
N SER A 69 3.51 19.61 0.02
CA SER A 69 2.44 20.60 0.17
C SER A 69 1.60 20.34 1.42
N THR A 70 0.95 21.38 1.96
CA THR A 70 0.01 21.23 3.09
C THR A 70 -1.17 20.32 2.76
N SER A 71 -1.61 20.27 1.50
CA SER A 71 -2.68 19.36 1.08
C SER A 71 -2.22 17.91 0.90
N GLY A 72 -0.90 17.65 0.87
CA GLY A 72 -0.33 16.31 0.82
C GLY A 72 0.25 15.81 2.14
N ARG A 73 0.15 16.62 3.22
CA ARG A 73 0.56 16.27 4.59
C ARG A 73 -0.66 15.95 5.45
#